data_AF-A0A958BCS5-F1
#
_entry.id   AF-A0A958BCS5-F1
#
_cell.length_a   1.000
_cell.length_b   1.000
_cell.length_c   1.000
_cell.angle_alpha   90.00
_cell.angle_beta   90.00
_cell.angle_gamma   90.00
#
_symmetry.space_group_name_H-M   'P 1'
#
loop_
_entity.id
_entity.type
_entity.pdbx_description
1 polymer ?
#
loop_
_entity_poly.entity_id
_entity_poly.type
_entity_poly.pdbx_seq_one_letter_code
_entity_poly.pdbx_strand_id
1 'polypeptide(L)'
;MIATLVGPAAWLSLGAAVAERSGAWAATETLVKLMLTLWMLRISVLDHRTGRIPNALTAPMFLGVGLYRVVVEGLMLQQWSRLWLLPTFAILFGMWMLHFIGGGDAKFLMGLFALFPSLEFLATLAFLLLVIMIPLLALEYRQRGAGPVASLRGLRARLLTGQFLPTQAELQERGRRYAWTFAVPAMAYMWIYWAWPAAPSWWPL
;
A
#
# COMPACT_ATOMS: atom_id res chain seq x y z
N MET A 1 19.71 23.49 -44.29
CA MET A 1 21.03 22.91 -44.64
C MET A 1 21.95 22.98 -43.41
N ILE A 2 21.65 22.24 -42.34
CA ILE A 2 22.41 22.22 -41.06
C ILE A 2 22.49 20.77 -40.57
N ALA A 3 23.04 19.87 -41.39
CA ALA A 3 23.09 18.44 -41.07
C ALA A 3 24.50 17.82 -41.16
N THR A 4 25.56 18.60 -41.36
CA THR A 4 26.86 18.07 -41.80
C THR A 4 28.06 18.32 -40.87
N LEU A 5 27.86 18.66 -39.59
CA LEU A 5 28.98 18.96 -38.67
C LEU A 5 29.07 18.14 -37.39
N VAL A 6 28.19 17.15 -37.17
CA VAL A 6 28.33 16.23 -36.02
C VAL A 6 29.01 14.95 -36.51
N GLY A 7 30.33 14.87 -36.30
CA GLY A 7 31.10 13.68 -36.66
C GLY A 7 30.66 12.42 -35.89
N PRO A 8 30.92 11.21 -36.41
CA PRO A 8 30.49 9.94 -35.82
C PRO A 8 30.93 9.76 -34.36
N ALA A 9 32.06 10.35 -33.96
CA ALA A 9 32.53 10.33 -32.57
C ALA A 9 31.57 11.05 -31.59
N ALA A 10 30.96 12.16 -32.02
CA ALA A 10 30.00 12.90 -31.20
C ALA A 10 28.66 12.14 -31.04
N TRP A 11 28.26 11.36 -32.05
CA TRP A 11 27.10 10.46 -31.95
C TRP A 11 27.34 9.32 -30.96
N LEU A 12 28.55 8.73 -30.95
CA LEU A 12 28.92 7.68 -30.01
C LEU A 12 28.99 8.18 -28.56
N SER A 13 29.57 9.36 -28.31
CA SER A 13 29.62 9.94 -26.97
C SER A 13 28.23 10.31 -26.44
N LEU A 14 27.35 10.81 -27.32
CA LEU A 14 25.98 11.15 -26.94
C LEU A 14 25.16 9.89 -26.60
N GLY A 15 25.34 8.82 -27.36
CA GLY A 15 24.71 7.52 -27.09
C GLY A 15 25.16 6.91 -25.75
N ALA A 16 26.46 6.97 -25.45
CA ALA A 16 26.99 6.49 -24.18
C ALA A 16 26.42 7.28 -22.98
N ALA A 17 26.39 8.61 -23.05
CA ALA A 17 25.82 9.45 -21.99
C ALA A 17 24.31 9.21 -21.79
N VAL A 18 23.55 8.99 -22.86
CA VAL A 18 22.11 8.66 -22.76
C VAL A 18 21.90 7.29 -22.12
N ALA A 19 22.74 6.30 -22.44
CA ALA A 19 22.68 4.97 -21.84
C ALA A 19 23.08 4.98 -20.35
N GLU A 20 24.09 5.77 -19.99
CA GLU A 20 24.49 5.95 -18.59
C GLU A 20 23.39 6.63 -17.77
N ARG A 21 22.78 7.70 -18.31
CA ARG A 21 21.65 8.41 -17.68
C ARG A 21 20.46 7.48 -17.44
N SER A 22 20.10 6.65 -18.43
CA SER A 22 18.98 5.72 -18.28
C SER A 22 19.29 4.62 -17.25
N GLY A 23 20.54 4.16 -17.18
CA GLY A 23 21.01 3.24 -16.16
C GLY A 23 20.92 3.81 -14.74
N ALA A 24 21.41 5.02 -14.51
CA ALA A 24 21.38 5.68 -13.18
C ALA A 24 19.94 5.92 -12.67
N TRP A 25 19.04 6.31 -13.58
CA TRP A 25 17.63 6.50 -13.23
C TRP A 25 16.94 5.19 -12.86
N ALA A 26 17.19 4.11 -13.62
CA ALA A 26 16.67 2.78 -13.32
C ALA A 26 17.23 2.20 -12.01
N ALA A 27 18.49 2.48 -11.69
CA ALA A 27 19.09 2.12 -10.40
C ALA A 27 18.39 2.85 -9.25
N THR A 28 18.07 4.13 -9.42
CA THR A 28 17.32 4.92 -8.42
C THR A 28 15.92 4.36 -8.20
N GLU A 29 15.19 4.04 -9.27
CA GLU A 29 13.89 3.35 -9.19
C GLU A 29 14.00 2.06 -8.37
N THR A 30 14.97 1.22 -8.72
CA THR A 30 15.18 -0.07 -8.05
C THR A 30 15.49 0.12 -6.57
N LEU A 31 16.35 1.07 -6.23
CA LEU A 31 16.67 1.41 -4.85
C LEU A 31 15.42 1.84 -4.07
N VAL A 32 14.57 2.68 -4.64
CA VAL A 32 13.32 3.10 -4.00
C VAL A 32 12.36 1.93 -3.80
N LYS A 33 12.18 1.07 -4.83
CA LYS A 33 11.37 -0.15 -4.71
C LYS A 33 11.90 -1.08 -3.62
N LEU A 34 13.22 -1.23 -3.49
CA LEU A 34 13.84 -2.01 -2.42
C LEU A 34 13.60 -1.38 -1.04
N MET A 35 13.78 -0.06 -0.90
CA MET A 35 13.51 0.64 0.36
C MET A 35 12.05 0.50 0.81
N LEU A 36 11.11 0.65 -0.12
CA LEU A 36 9.67 0.46 0.15
C LEU A 36 9.35 -1.00 0.49
N THR A 37 9.97 -1.97 -0.18
CA THR A 37 9.87 -3.41 0.17
C THR A 37 10.33 -3.64 1.60
N LEU A 38 11.51 -3.14 1.98
CA LEU A 38 12.05 -3.27 3.33
C LEU A 38 11.16 -2.59 4.37
N TRP A 39 10.58 -1.43 4.05
CA TRP A 39 9.62 -0.74 4.91
C TRP A 39 8.35 -1.58 5.14
N MET A 40 7.76 -2.14 4.09
CA MET A 40 6.58 -3.03 4.18
C MET A 40 6.87 -4.32 4.96
N LEU A 41 8.04 -4.93 4.73
CA LEU A 41 8.50 -6.09 5.49
C LEU A 41 8.69 -5.75 6.97
N ARG A 42 9.32 -4.61 7.27
CA ARG A 42 9.53 -4.15 8.66
C ARG A 42 8.20 -3.93 9.37
N ILE A 43 7.21 -3.31 8.73
CA ILE A 43 5.87 -3.16 9.30
C ILE A 43 5.23 -4.51 9.56
N SER A 44 5.29 -5.43 8.58
CA SER A 44 4.71 -6.77 8.70
C SER A 44 5.33 -7.57 9.84
N VAL A 45 6.66 -7.52 10.00
CA VAL A 45 7.39 -8.19 11.08
C VAL A 45 7.08 -7.57 12.44
N LEU A 46 7.03 -6.24 12.53
CA LEU A 46 6.69 -5.55 13.78
C LEU A 46 5.25 -5.85 14.19
N ASP A 47 4.29 -5.75 13.27
CA ASP A 47 2.90 -6.12 13.54
C ASP A 47 2.79 -7.57 14.03
N HIS A 48 3.48 -8.49 13.34
CA HIS A 48 3.50 -9.90 13.75
C HIS A 48 4.12 -10.13 15.12
N ARG A 49 5.11 -9.34 15.54
CA ARG A 49 5.79 -9.50 16.84
C ARG A 49 5.05 -8.79 17.98
N THR A 50 4.74 -7.52 17.81
CA THR A 50 4.26 -6.64 18.88
C THR A 50 2.75 -6.36 18.80
N GLY A 51 2.07 -6.72 17.71
CA GLY A 51 0.66 -6.38 17.47
C GLY A 51 0.40 -4.87 17.42
N ARG A 52 1.45 -4.08 17.22
CA ARG A 52 1.43 -2.62 17.27
C ARG A 52 2.35 -2.07 16.19
N ILE A 53 1.81 -1.24 15.30
CA ILE A 53 2.58 -0.54 14.28
C ILE A 53 2.89 0.89 14.80
N PRO A 54 4.17 1.25 15.01
CA PRO A 54 4.55 2.57 15.48
C PRO A 54 4.14 3.68 14.51
N ASN A 55 3.59 4.77 15.03
CA ASN A 55 3.22 5.95 14.22
C ASN A 55 4.43 6.52 13.48
N ALA A 56 5.62 6.46 14.06
CA ALA A 56 6.85 6.94 13.41
C ALA A 56 7.15 6.24 12.08
N LEU A 57 6.65 5.01 11.85
CA LEU A 57 6.85 4.29 10.60
C LEU A 57 5.77 4.59 9.55
N THR A 58 4.53 4.83 9.96
CA THR A 58 3.41 5.04 9.04
C THR A 58 3.12 6.51 8.77
N ALA A 59 3.30 7.39 9.76
CA ALA A 59 3.02 8.82 9.66
C ALA A 59 3.79 9.52 8.53
N PRO A 60 5.09 9.26 8.29
CA PRO A 60 5.77 9.87 7.15
C PRO A 60 5.09 9.56 5.81
N MET A 61 4.51 8.37 5.66
CA MET A 61 3.83 7.97 4.43
C MET A 61 2.42 8.56 4.36
N PHE A 62 1.55 8.30 5.34
CA PHE A 62 0.16 8.74 5.21
C PHE A 62 -0.04 10.23 5.46
N LEU A 63 0.72 10.85 6.37
CA LEU A 63 0.68 12.31 6.57
C LEU A 63 1.59 13.00 5.58
N GLY A 64 2.87 12.62 5.47
CA GLY A 64 3.82 13.32 4.61
C GLY A 64 3.43 13.23 3.13
N VAL A 65 3.43 12.01 2.58
CA VAL A 65 3.08 11.79 1.17
C VAL A 65 1.60 12.10 0.92
N GLY A 66 0.72 11.67 1.81
CA GLY A 66 -0.73 11.91 1.65
C GLY A 66 -1.09 13.39 1.63
N LEU A 67 -0.56 14.20 2.55
CA LEU A 67 -0.81 15.64 2.59
C LEU A 67 -0.20 16.34 1.38
N TYR A 68 1.03 15.97 0.99
CA TYR A 68 1.66 16.50 -0.23
C TYR A 68 0.77 16.27 -1.46
N ARG A 69 0.27 15.04 -1.64
CA ARG A 69 -0.60 14.73 -2.78
C ARG A 69 -1.93 15.47 -2.75
N VAL A 70 -2.57 15.58 -1.59
CA VAL A 70 -3.86 16.29 -1.51
C VAL A 70 -3.67 17.79 -1.71
N VAL A 71 -2.73 18.41 -0.99
CA VAL A 71 -2.56 19.87 -0.96
C VAL A 71 -1.82 20.36 -2.21
N VAL A 72 -0.66 19.79 -2.52
CA VAL A 72 0.17 20.27 -3.62
C VAL A 72 -0.36 19.73 -4.94
N GLU A 73 -0.48 18.41 -5.11
CA GLU A 73 -0.94 17.86 -6.40
C GLU A 73 -2.44 18.15 -6.62
N GLY A 74 -3.28 17.90 -5.62
CA GLY A 74 -4.73 18.03 -5.73
C GLY A 74 -5.21 19.48 -5.81
N LEU A 75 -4.86 20.32 -4.82
CA LEU A 75 -5.36 21.69 -4.74
C LEU A 75 -4.52 22.68 -5.54
N MET A 76 -3.20 22.71 -5.35
CA MET A 76 -2.33 23.72 -5.98
C MET A 76 -2.12 23.46 -7.47
N LEU A 77 -1.80 22.22 -7.85
CA LEU A 77 -1.60 21.81 -9.24
C LEU A 77 -2.91 21.38 -9.94
N GLN A 78 -4.05 21.54 -9.27
CA GLN A 78 -5.41 21.25 -9.79
C GLN A 78 -5.59 19.83 -10.35
N GLN A 79 -4.84 18.86 -9.83
CA GLN A 79 -5.05 17.45 -10.19
C GLN A 79 -6.19 16.88 -9.36
N TRP A 80 -7.43 17.21 -9.70
CA TRP A 80 -8.64 16.80 -8.98
C TRP A 80 -8.74 15.30 -8.73
N SER A 81 -8.14 14.48 -9.60
CA SER A 81 -8.03 13.05 -9.39
C SER A 81 -7.30 12.69 -8.09
N ARG A 82 -6.39 13.51 -7.55
CA ARG A 82 -5.72 13.22 -6.26
C ARG A 82 -6.63 13.39 -5.05
N LEU A 83 -7.75 14.11 -5.18
CA LEU A 83 -8.65 14.37 -4.06
C LEU A 83 -9.47 13.14 -3.63
N TRP A 84 -9.55 12.08 -4.43
CA TRP A 84 -10.21 10.84 -4.00
C TRP A 84 -9.51 10.19 -2.80
N LEU A 85 -8.25 10.54 -2.53
CA LEU A 85 -7.56 10.12 -1.30
C LEU A 85 -8.31 10.54 -0.03
N LEU A 86 -9.00 11.68 -0.04
CA LEU A 86 -9.76 12.16 1.12
C LEU A 86 -10.90 11.21 1.51
N PRO A 87 -11.85 10.85 0.62
CA PRO A 87 -12.87 9.87 0.96
C PRO A 87 -12.27 8.49 1.28
N THR A 88 -11.18 8.06 0.63
CA THR A 88 -10.50 6.80 1.01
C THR A 88 -9.97 6.85 2.44
N PHE A 89 -9.33 7.95 2.84
CA PHE A 89 -8.86 8.14 4.20
C PHE A 89 -10.01 8.20 5.21
N ALA A 90 -11.09 8.90 4.87
CA ALA A 90 -12.28 8.96 5.71
C ALA A 90 -12.91 7.58 5.90
N ILE A 91 -12.98 6.75 4.85
CA ILE A 91 -13.50 5.38 4.92
C ILE A 91 -12.59 4.51 5.80
N LEU A 92 -11.27 4.52 5.59
CA LEU A 92 -10.33 3.73 6.39
C LEU A 92 -10.36 4.15 7.87
N PHE A 93 -10.43 5.46 8.13
CA PHE A 93 -10.58 6.00 9.47
C PHE A 93 -11.91 5.58 10.10
N GLY A 94 -13.01 5.63 9.34
CA GLY A 94 -14.32 5.16 9.78
C GLY A 94 -14.34 3.67 10.11
N MET A 95 -13.72 2.83 9.26
CA MET A 95 -13.57 1.39 9.52
C MET A 95 -12.79 1.12 10.80
N TRP A 96 -11.75 1.92 11.09
CA TRP A 96 -11.02 1.85 12.36
C TRP A 96 -11.87 2.29 13.55
N MET A 97 -12.59 3.42 13.45
CA MET A 97 -13.49 3.92 14.51
C MET A 97 -14.60 2.91 14.84
N LEU A 98 -15.10 2.21 13.82
CA LEU A 98 -16.08 1.14 13.95
C LEU A 98 -15.46 -0.21 14.37
N HIS A 99 -14.15 -0.25 14.65
CA HIS A 99 -13.43 -1.45 15.10
C HIS A 99 -13.46 -2.62 14.11
N PHE A 100 -13.64 -2.36 12.80
CA PHE A 100 -13.53 -3.37 11.75
C PHE A 100 -12.07 -3.75 11.46
N ILE A 101 -11.17 -2.78 11.56
CA ILE A 101 -9.74 -2.94 11.30
C ILE A 101 -8.91 -2.38 12.46
N GLY A 102 -7.74 -2.97 12.70
CA GLY A 102 -6.82 -2.48 13.71
C GLY A 102 -6.30 -1.07 13.37
N GLY A 103 -6.01 -0.27 14.40
CA GLY A 103 -5.47 1.09 14.16
C GLY A 103 -4.10 1.10 13.49
N GLY A 104 -3.32 0.03 13.63
CA GLY A 104 -2.09 -0.17 12.86
C GLY A 104 -2.37 -0.40 11.38
N ASP A 105 -3.26 -1.33 11.05
CA ASP A 105 -3.64 -1.68 9.69
C ASP A 105 -4.24 -0.50 8.95
N ALA A 106 -5.13 0.26 9.61
CA ALA A 106 -5.73 1.46 9.02
C ALA A 106 -4.66 2.47 8.58
N LYS A 107 -3.70 2.78 9.45
CA LYS A 107 -2.61 3.72 9.14
C LYS A 107 -1.69 3.18 8.06
N PHE A 108 -1.42 1.88 8.07
CA PHE A 108 -0.60 1.24 7.04
C PHE A 108 -1.30 1.33 5.67
N LEU A 109 -2.58 0.98 5.59
CA LEU A 109 -3.41 1.12 4.38
C LEU A 109 -3.48 2.57 3.90
N MET A 110 -3.68 3.54 4.80
CA MET A 110 -3.64 4.96 4.44
C MET A 110 -2.28 5.35 3.84
N GLY A 111 -1.18 4.82 4.39
CA GLY A 111 0.17 5.01 3.85
C GLY A 111 0.34 4.37 2.47
N LEU A 112 -0.20 3.17 2.25
CA LEU A 112 -0.17 2.51 0.95
C LEU A 112 -0.97 3.27 -0.11
N PHE A 113 -2.18 3.76 0.22
CA PHE A 113 -2.96 4.60 -0.68
C PHE A 113 -2.29 5.95 -0.93
N ALA A 114 -1.64 6.53 0.07
CA ALA A 114 -0.83 7.73 -0.12
C ALA A 114 0.33 7.48 -1.11
N LEU A 115 0.99 6.31 -1.06
CA LEU A 115 2.06 5.98 -1.98
C LEU A 115 1.54 5.67 -3.38
N PHE A 116 0.47 4.87 -3.48
CA PHE A 116 -0.10 4.35 -4.71
C PHE A 116 -1.58 4.77 -4.86
N PRO A 117 -1.86 6.06 -5.11
CA PRO A 117 -3.22 6.55 -5.35
C PRO A 117 -3.67 6.19 -6.77
N SER A 118 -3.90 4.91 -7.02
CA SER A 118 -4.40 4.39 -8.30
C SER A 118 -5.52 3.36 -8.11
N LEU A 119 -6.41 3.24 -9.11
CA LEU A 119 -7.47 2.23 -9.11
C LEU A 119 -6.91 0.83 -9.36
N GLU A 120 -5.83 0.75 -10.12
CA GLU A 120 -5.07 -0.47 -10.39
C GLU A 120 -4.47 -1.03 -9.09
N PHE A 121 -3.98 -0.16 -8.20
CA PHE A 121 -3.51 -0.57 -6.87
C PHE A 121 -4.67 -1.13 -6.04
N LEU A 122 -5.81 -0.42 -5.99
CA LEU A 122 -7.00 -0.88 -5.27
C LEU A 122 -7.47 -2.25 -5.78
N ALA A 123 -7.54 -2.43 -7.10
CA ALA A 123 -7.95 -3.69 -7.73
C ALA A 123 -6.96 -4.82 -7.42
N THR A 124 -5.65 -4.55 -7.51
CA THR A 124 -4.59 -5.52 -7.19
C THR A 124 -4.64 -5.93 -5.72
N LEU A 125 -4.80 -4.94 -4.82
CA LEU A 125 -4.95 -5.16 -3.39
C LEU A 125 -6.17 -6.03 -3.10
N ALA A 126 -7.34 -5.67 -3.64
CA ALA A 126 -8.59 -6.41 -3.44
C ALA A 126 -8.51 -7.86 -3.97
N PHE A 127 -7.97 -8.05 -5.18
CA PHE A 127 -7.85 -9.37 -5.79
C PHE A 127 -6.89 -10.27 -5.01
N LEU A 128 -5.68 -9.79 -4.71
CA LEU A 128 -4.71 -10.61 -3.98
C LEU A 128 -5.12 -10.84 -2.52
N LEU A 129 -5.76 -9.87 -1.87
CA LEU A 129 -6.38 -10.10 -0.57
C LEU A 129 -7.43 -11.20 -0.65
N LEU A 130 -8.30 -11.20 -1.65
CA LEU A 130 -9.29 -12.28 -1.84
C LEU A 130 -8.61 -13.64 -2.01
N VAL A 131 -7.59 -13.71 -2.87
CA VAL A 131 -6.81 -14.94 -3.11
C VAL A 131 -6.11 -15.43 -1.85
N ILE A 132 -5.60 -14.55 -0.98
CA ILE A 132 -4.96 -14.91 0.30
C ILE A 132 -6.00 -15.30 1.36
N MET A 133 -7.11 -14.57 1.43
CA MET A 133 -8.13 -14.75 2.47
C MET A 133 -8.93 -16.03 2.28
N ILE A 134 -9.20 -16.47 1.04
CA ILE A 134 -9.96 -17.71 0.78
C ILE A 134 -9.26 -18.94 1.41
N PRO A 135 -7.96 -19.23 1.14
CA PRO A 135 -7.25 -20.32 1.79
C PRO A 135 -7.15 -20.17 3.32
N LEU A 136 -6.93 -18.96 3.82
CA LEU A 136 -6.84 -18.71 5.27
C LEU A 136 -8.17 -19.02 5.97
N LEU A 137 -9.29 -18.57 5.38
CA LEU A 137 -10.64 -18.87 5.88
C LEU A 137 -10.94 -20.36 5.79
N ALA A 138 -10.58 -21.03 4.69
CA ALA A 138 -10.77 -22.46 4.52
C ALA A 138 -9.97 -23.26 5.58
N LEU A 139 -8.71 -22.87 5.84
CA LEU A 139 -7.88 -23.50 6.86
C LEU A 139 -8.46 -23.29 8.26
N GLU A 140 -8.87 -22.06 8.58
CA GLU A 140 -9.51 -21.73 9.86
C GLU A 140 -10.81 -22.49 10.08
N TYR A 141 -11.61 -22.62 9.03
CA TYR A 141 -12.84 -23.41 9.05
C TYR A 141 -12.55 -24.89 9.34
N ARG A 142 -11.53 -25.46 8.70
CA ARG A 142 -11.11 -26.86 8.94
C ARG A 142 -10.57 -27.06 10.35
N GLN A 143 -9.75 -26.14 10.85
CA GLN A 143 -9.13 -26.25 12.18
C GLN A 143 -10.12 -26.11 13.33
N ARG A 144 -11.16 -25.28 13.18
CA ARG A 144 -12.13 -25.05 14.25
C ARG A 144 -13.09 -26.21 14.49
N GLY A 145 -13.20 -27.17 13.57
CA GLY A 145 -14.14 -28.30 13.66
C GLY A 145 -15.60 -27.89 13.84
N ALA A 146 -15.88 -26.59 13.74
CA ALA A 146 -17.14 -25.98 14.09
C ALA A 146 -17.99 -25.97 12.82
N GLY A 147 -18.97 -26.87 12.75
CA GLY A 147 -19.91 -26.92 11.64
C GLY A 147 -20.57 -25.55 11.39
N PRO A 148 -21.15 -25.33 10.19
CA PRO A 148 -21.72 -24.04 9.80
C PRO A 148 -22.78 -23.51 10.79
N VAL A 149 -23.41 -24.43 11.53
CA VAL A 149 -24.38 -24.16 12.59
C VAL A 149 -23.80 -23.41 13.80
N ALA A 150 -22.54 -23.64 14.17
CA ALA A 150 -21.91 -22.95 15.30
C ALA A 150 -21.59 -21.48 14.97
N SER A 151 -21.19 -21.20 13.73
CA SER A 151 -21.00 -19.83 13.23
C SER A 151 -22.31 -19.04 13.18
N LEU A 152 -23.40 -19.70 12.76
CA LEU A 152 -24.75 -19.10 12.76
C LEU A 152 -25.27 -18.79 14.17
N ARG A 153 -24.98 -19.64 15.17
CA ARG A 153 -25.35 -19.34 16.56
C ARG A 153 -24.61 -18.12 17.11
N GLY A 154 -23.32 -17.95 16.78
CA GLY A 154 -22.55 -16.76 17.18
C GLY A 154 -23.11 -15.47 16.57
N LEU A 155 -23.47 -15.49 15.29
CA LEU A 155 -24.15 -14.39 14.60
C LEU A 155 -25.51 -14.06 15.23
N ARG A 156 -26.33 -15.09 15.51
CA ARG A 156 -27.64 -14.92 16.15
C ARG A 156 -27.52 -14.39 17.58
N ALA A 157 -26.54 -14.86 18.35
CA ALA A 157 -26.28 -14.36 19.69
C ALA A 157 -25.89 -12.87 19.68
N ARG A 158 -25.03 -12.46 18.74
CA ARG A 158 -24.62 -11.04 18.56
C ARG A 158 -25.77 -10.14 18.10
N LEU A 159 -26.65 -10.65 17.23
CA LEU A 159 -27.87 -9.95 16.82
C LEU A 159 -28.82 -9.75 18.00
N LEU A 160 -28.97 -10.76 18.87
CA LEU A 160 -29.87 -10.70 20.03
C LEU A 160 -29.33 -9.81 21.16
N THR A 161 -28.01 -9.73 21.34
CA THR A 161 -27.40 -8.85 22.36
C THR A 161 -27.23 -7.40 21.90
N GLY A 162 -27.59 -7.07 20.65
CA GLY A 162 -27.40 -5.73 20.08
C GLY A 162 -25.92 -5.35 19.89
N GLN A 163 -24.99 -6.27 20.16
CA GLN A 163 -23.56 -6.06 19.93
C GLN A 163 -23.21 -6.46 18.50
N PHE A 164 -23.56 -5.58 17.56
CA PHE A 164 -23.20 -5.75 16.15
C PHE A 164 -21.69 -5.66 15.90
N LEU A 165 -20.94 -5.02 16.81
CA LEU A 165 -19.50 -4.80 16.68
C LEU A 165 -18.71 -5.65 17.70
N PRO A 166 -17.56 -6.24 17.30
CA PRO A 166 -16.68 -6.93 18.23
C PRO A 166 -16.15 -5.95 19.29
N THR A 167 -16.07 -6.40 20.54
CA THR A 167 -15.51 -5.58 21.62
C THR A 167 -13.99 -5.49 21.50
N GLN A 168 -13.38 -4.42 22.04
CA GLN A 168 -11.92 -4.26 22.03
C GLN A 168 -11.19 -5.43 22.71
N ALA A 169 -11.76 -6.01 23.76
CA ALA A 169 -11.20 -7.18 24.42
C ALA A 169 -11.13 -8.38 23.48
N GLU A 170 -12.19 -8.63 22.70
CA GLU A 170 -12.21 -9.72 21.71
C GLU A 170 -11.22 -9.46 20.57
N LEU A 171 -11.03 -8.19 20.15
CA LEU A 171 -10.00 -7.82 19.19
C LEU A 171 -8.58 -7.88 19.76
N GLN A 172 -8.36 -7.69 21.06
CA GLN A 172 -7.02 -7.85 21.64
C GLN A 172 -6.66 -9.32 21.84
N GLU A 173 -7.62 -10.17 22.21
CA GLU A 173 -7.40 -11.60 22.41
C GLU A 173 -7.40 -12.40 21.10
N ARG A 174 -8.24 -12.02 20.13
CA ARG A 174 -8.40 -12.71 18.84
C ARG A 174 -7.95 -11.89 17.64
N GLY A 175 -7.44 -10.68 17.85
CA GLY A 175 -6.90 -9.81 16.80
C GLY A 175 -5.77 -10.49 16.08
N ARG A 176 -6.10 -11.08 14.94
CA ARG A 176 -5.13 -11.72 14.09
C ARG A 176 -4.30 -10.65 13.40
N ARG A 177 -2.99 -10.87 13.43
CA ARG A 177 -1.95 -9.97 12.93
C ARG A 177 -1.85 -10.14 11.42
N TYR A 178 -2.58 -9.30 10.69
CA TYR A 178 -2.77 -9.44 9.25
C TYR A 178 -2.06 -8.35 8.44
N ALA A 179 -1.18 -7.51 9.02
CA ALA A 179 -0.49 -6.48 8.24
C ALA A 179 0.24 -7.04 6.99
N TRP A 180 0.76 -8.27 7.09
CA TRP A 180 1.43 -8.96 5.98
C TRP A 180 0.50 -9.24 4.79
N THR A 181 -0.81 -9.43 5.00
CA THR A 181 -1.76 -9.69 3.92
C THR A 181 -2.00 -8.46 3.06
N PHE A 182 -1.76 -7.25 3.60
CA PHE A 182 -1.78 -5.99 2.84
C PHE A 182 -0.42 -5.69 2.19
N ALA A 183 0.68 -6.09 2.85
CA ALA A 183 2.03 -5.86 2.34
C ALA A 183 2.32 -6.66 1.07
N VAL A 184 1.90 -7.93 1.00
CA VAL A 184 2.15 -8.80 -0.16
C VAL A 184 1.54 -8.24 -1.45
N PRO A 185 0.25 -7.87 -1.50
CA PRO A 185 -0.34 -7.23 -2.68
C PRO A 185 0.32 -5.91 -3.04
N ALA A 186 0.69 -5.09 -2.07
CA ALA A 186 1.36 -3.82 -2.32
C ALA A 186 2.75 -4.00 -2.93
N MET A 187 3.52 -4.97 -2.44
CA MET A 187 4.81 -5.35 -3.05
C MET A 187 4.60 -5.85 -4.48
N ALA A 188 3.62 -6.73 -4.72
CA ALA A 188 3.32 -7.22 -6.06
C ALA A 188 2.95 -6.07 -7.02
N TYR A 189 2.07 -5.16 -6.58
CA TYR A 189 1.72 -3.98 -7.37
C TYR A 189 2.94 -3.11 -7.68
N MET A 190 3.75 -2.82 -6.68
CA MET A 190 4.93 -1.97 -6.80
C MET A 190 5.97 -2.54 -7.78
N TRP A 191 6.18 -3.85 -7.78
CA TRP A 191 7.18 -4.47 -8.65
C TRP A 191 6.67 -4.71 -10.08
N ILE A 192 5.38 -4.97 -10.26
CA ILE A 192 4.81 -5.36 -11.57
C ILE A 192 4.20 -4.17 -12.31
N TYR A 193 3.44 -3.33 -11.61
CA TYR A 193 2.57 -2.32 -12.24
C TYR A 193 3.00 -0.89 -11.97
N TRP A 194 3.73 -0.63 -10.88
CA TRP A 194 4.11 0.73 -10.54
C TRP A 194 5.19 1.25 -11.49
N ALA A 195 4.76 2.14 -12.38
CA ALA A 195 5.61 2.87 -13.30
C ALA A 195 6.31 4.02 -12.58
N TRP A 196 7.64 3.97 -12.57
CA TRP A 196 8.45 5.08 -12.09
C TRP A 196 8.37 6.26 -13.07
N PRO A 197 8.31 7.50 -12.59
CA PRO A 197 8.26 8.66 -13.47
C PRO A 197 9.47 8.71 -14.39
N ALA A 198 9.29 9.28 -15.59
CA ALA A 198 10.40 9.53 -16.49
C ALA A 198 11.44 10.46 -15.84
N ALA A 199 12.71 10.28 -16.19
CA ALA A 199 13.79 11.10 -15.67
C ALA A 199 13.50 12.58 -15.99
N PRO A 200 13.50 13.47 -14.98
CA PRO A 200 13.26 14.88 -15.24
C PRO A 200 14.39 15.47 -16.09
N SER A 201 14.08 16.51 -16.85
CA SER A 201 15.04 17.16 -17.76
C SER A 201 16.30 17.67 -17.06
N TRP A 202 16.18 18.05 -15.79
CA TRP A 202 17.26 18.57 -14.94
C TRP A 202 18.10 17.48 -14.22
N TRP A 203 17.77 16.19 -14.36
CA TRP A 203 18.56 15.12 -13.74
C TRP A 203 19.97 15.07 -14.35
N PRO A 204 21.04 15.02 -13.53
CA PRO A 204 22.42 15.11 -14.02
C PRO A 204 22.78 13.98 -14.99
N LEU A 205 23.65 14.32 -15.95
CA LEU A 205 24.31 13.40 -16.88
C LEU A 205 25.50 12.73 -16.20
#